data_AF-A0A538NF01-F1
#
_entry.id   AF-A0A538NF01-F1
#
_cell.length_a   1.000
_cell.length_b   1.000
_cell.length_c   1.000
_cell.angle_alpha   90.00
_cell.angle_beta   90.00
_cell.angle_gamma   90.00
#
_symmetry.space_group_name_H-M   'P 1'
#
loop_
_entity.id
_entity.type
_entity.pdbx_description
1 polymer ?
#
loop_
_entity_poly.entity_id
_entity_poly.type
_entity_poly.pdbx_seq_one_letter_code
_entity_poly.pdbx_strand_id
1 'polypeptide(L)'
;MQTVILTPDEIEILDRQDPVTERDGGFQNLLVELQGSLNRETGALSLTDEHEEKIPRYAFDYKNGGWEDRLIGVFSRTVGKNLGR
;
A
#
# COMPACT_ATOMS: atom_id res chain seq x y z
N MET A 1 0.82 11.66 -9.21
CA MET A 1 -0.58 11.34 -8.86
C MET A 1 -1.12 10.32 -9.85
N GLN A 2 -1.07 9.05 -9.46
CA GLN A 2 -1.56 7.91 -10.22
C GLN A 2 -2.80 7.33 -9.54
N THR A 3 -3.80 6.91 -10.31
CA THR A 3 -4.91 6.12 -9.75
C THR A 3 -4.73 4.66 -10.13
N VAL A 4 -4.82 3.77 -9.14
CA VAL A 4 -4.83 2.32 -9.32
C VAL A 4 -6.19 1.75 -8.92
N ILE A 5 -6.59 0.67 -9.55
CA ILE A 5 -7.83 -0.05 -9.21
C ILE A 5 -7.43 -1.35 -8.54
N LEU A 6 -7.70 -1.49 -7.25
CA LEU A 6 -7.43 -2.69 -6.47
C LEU A 6 -8.54 -3.74 -6.65
N THR A 7 -8.17 -5.02 -6.62
CA THR A 7 -9.13 -6.13 -6.53
C THR A 7 -9.61 -6.34 -5.09
N PRO A 8 -10.72 -7.06 -4.87
CA PRO A 8 -11.14 -7.42 -3.52
C PRO A 8 -10.04 -8.09 -2.69
N ASP A 9 -9.28 -9.03 -3.28
CA ASP A 9 -8.17 -9.70 -2.59
C ASP A 9 -7.04 -8.73 -2.20
N GLU A 10 -6.71 -7.77 -3.06
CA GLU A 10 -5.71 -6.73 -2.78
C GLU A 10 -6.18 -5.79 -1.66
N ILE A 11 -7.47 -5.47 -1.64
CA ILE A 11 -8.11 -4.68 -0.58
C ILE A 11 -8.07 -5.44 0.75
N GLU A 12 -8.34 -6.74 0.76
CA GLU A 12 -8.23 -7.55 1.99
C GLU A 12 -6.81 -7.55 2.55
N ILE A 13 -5.78 -7.59 1.70
CA ILE A 13 -4.38 -7.51 2.13
C ILE A 13 -4.09 -6.13 2.76
N LEU A 14 -4.61 -5.05 2.15
CA LEU A 14 -4.51 -3.70 2.68
C LEU A 14 -5.24 -3.58 4.03
N ASP A 15 -6.43 -4.16 4.15
CA ASP A 15 -7.30 -4.13 5.33
C ASP A 15 -6.80 -4.97 6.52
N ARG A 16 -5.80 -5.85 6.33
CA ARG A 16 -5.12 -6.53 7.46
C ARG A 16 -4.42 -5.57 8.43
N GLN A 17 -4.34 -4.26 8.12
CA GLN A 17 -3.66 -3.27 8.93
C GLN A 17 -4.71 -2.68 9.84
N ASP A 18 -4.50 -2.83 11.14
CA ASP A 18 -5.39 -2.25 12.12
C ASP A 18 -5.29 -0.71 12.07
N PRO A 19 -6.36 0.02 11.76
CA PRO A 19 -6.35 1.48 11.70
C PRO A 19 -5.87 2.15 13.00
N VAL A 20 -6.02 1.50 14.16
CA VAL A 20 -5.58 2.07 15.45
C VAL A 20 -4.06 2.17 15.57
N THR A 21 -3.33 1.44 14.73
CA THR A 21 -1.86 1.39 14.74
C THR A 21 -1.23 2.45 13.84
N GLU A 22 -2.01 3.40 13.31
CA GLU A 22 -1.54 4.49 12.44
C GLU A 22 -0.27 5.19 12.98
N ARG A 23 -0.15 5.32 14.30
CA ARG A 23 0.96 6.02 14.96
C ARG A 23 2.13 5.12 15.38
N ASP A 24 2.06 3.82 15.08
CA ASP A 24 3.05 2.83 15.51
C ASP A 24 4.27 2.76 14.57
N GLY A 25 4.27 3.55 13.50
CA GLY A 25 5.41 3.68 12.59
C GLY A 25 5.02 4.22 11.22
N GLY A 26 6.03 4.62 10.44
CA GLY A 26 5.82 5.20 9.11
C GLY A 26 5.20 4.23 8.10
N PHE A 27 5.36 2.92 8.29
CA PHE A 27 4.71 1.90 7.47
C PHE A 27 3.22 1.76 7.80
N GLN A 28 2.88 1.68 9.08
CA GLN A 28 1.50 1.56 9.54
C GLN A 28 0.72 2.82 9.15
N ASN A 29 1.31 4.00 9.36
CA ASN A 29 0.77 5.27 8.88
C ASN A 29 0.48 5.23 7.37
N LEU A 30 1.44 4.82 6.54
CA LEU A 30 1.23 4.71 5.09
C LEU A 30 0.05 3.78 4.75
N LEU A 31 -0.03 2.59 5.34
CA LEU A 31 -1.12 1.66 5.03
C LEU A 31 -2.48 2.20 5.46
N VAL A 32 -2.58 2.86 6.62
CA VAL A 32 -3.83 3.47 7.09
C VAL A 32 -4.23 4.66 6.22
N GLU A 33 -3.27 5.46 5.74
CA GLU A 33 -3.53 6.54 4.78
C GLU A 33 -4.06 5.98 3.43
N LEU A 34 -3.49 4.87 2.96
CA LEU A 34 -3.96 4.18 1.75
C LEU A 34 -5.38 3.59 1.96
N GLN A 35 -5.68 3.04 3.13
CA GLN A 35 -7.04 2.59 3.47
C GLN A 35 -8.04 3.76 3.45
N GLY A 36 -7.66 4.93 3.98
CA GLY A 36 -8.50 6.12 4.02
C GLY A 36 -8.76 6.75 2.64
N SER A 37 -7.85 6.56 1.68
CA SER A 37 -7.96 7.06 0.31
C SER A 37 -8.55 6.05 -0.69
N LEU A 38 -8.84 4.83 -0.24
CA LEU A 38 -9.47 3.79 -1.05
C LEU A 38 -10.98 4.02 -1.18
N ASN A 39 -11.46 4.13 -2.42
CA ASN A 39 -12.88 4.00 -2.74
C ASN A 39 -13.27 2.51 -2.72
N ARG A 40 -13.97 2.09 -1.66
CA ARG A 40 -14.34 0.68 -1.43
C ARG A 40 -15.38 0.13 -2.41
N GLU A 41 -16.17 0.98 -3.05
CA GLU A 41 -17.17 0.52 -4.05
C GLU A 41 -16.52 0.16 -5.38
N THR A 42 -15.46 0.89 -5.75
CA THR A 42 -14.81 0.77 -7.07
C THR A 42 -13.42 0.14 -7.03
N GLY A 43 -12.81 0.05 -5.85
CA GLY A 43 -11.40 -0.30 -5.66
C GLY A 43 -10.43 0.79 -6.07
N ALA A 44 -10.91 1.99 -6.45
CA ALA A 44 -10.05 3.07 -6.88
C ALA A 44 -9.26 3.66 -5.71
N LEU A 45 -7.94 3.71 -5.85
CA LEU A 45 -7.02 4.26 -4.87
C LEU A 45 -6.12 5.28 -5.55
N SER A 46 -6.05 6.48 -4.99
CA SER A 46 -5.20 7.55 -5.50
C SER A 46 -3.84 7.52 -4.80
N LEU A 47 -2.80 7.26 -5.57
CA LEU A 47 -1.41 7.33 -5.13
C LEU A 47 -0.88 8.74 -5.37
N THR A 48 -0.37 9.35 -4.31
CA THR A 48 0.37 10.62 -4.37
C THR A 48 1.82 10.33 -4.74
N ASP A 49 2.55 11.38 -5.13
CA ASP A 49 3.99 11.25 -5.45
C ASP A 49 4.78 10.75 -4.22
N GLU A 50 4.32 11.10 -3.01
CA GLU A 50 4.88 10.59 -1.76
C GLU A 50 4.61 9.09 -1.55
N HIS A 51 3.43 8.59 -1.94
CA HIS A 51 3.14 7.15 -1.92
C HIS A 51 4.04 6.40 -2.92
N GLU A 52 4.23 6.97 -4.11
CA GLU A 52 5.09 6.39 -5.16
C GLU A 52 6.55 6.27 -4.71
N GLU A 53 7.05 7.16 -3.84
CA GLU A 53 8.38 7.02 -3.22
C GLU A 53 8.38 6.00 -2.06
N LYS A 54 7.41 6.10 -1.16
CA LYS A 54 7.37 5.31 0.08
C LYS A 54 7.08 3.83 -0.15
N ILE A 55 6.19 3.49 -1.08
CA ILE A 55 5.78 2.10 -1.35
C ILE A 55 6.98 1.22 -1.74
N PRO A 56 7.77 1.53 -2.80
CA PRO A 56 8.93 0.71 -3.16
C PRO A 56 10.03 0.77 -2.09
N ARG A 57 10.22 1.91 -1.42
CA ARG A 57 11.20 2.04 -0.33
C ARG A 57 10.88 1.12 0.84
N TYR A 58 9.63 1.08 1.30
CA TYR A 58 9.23 0.19 2.39
C TYR A 58 9.17 -1.27 1.96
N ALA A 59 8.82 -1.55 0.71
CA ALA A 59 8.81 -2.91 0.20
C ALA A 59 10.22 -3.51 0.09
N PHE A 60 11.20 -2.76 -0.43
CA PHE A 60 12.50 -3.34 -0.82
C PHE A 60 13.69 -2.88 0.04
N ASP A 61 13.64 -1.70 0.65
CA ASP A 61 14.79 -1.14 1.38
C ASP A 61 14.70 -1.37 2.89
N TYR A 62 13.49 -1.52 3.45
CA TYR A 62 13.26 -1.74 4.88
C TYR A 62 13.37 -3.24 5.23
N LYS A 63 14.61 -3.74 5.33
CA LYS A 63 15.00 -5.16 5.56
C LYS A 63 14.65 -5.76 6.93
N ASN A 64 13.65 -5.27 7.66
CA ASN A 64 13.31 -5.80 9.00
C ASN A 64 12.31 -7.01 8.97
N GLY A 65 11.94 -7.55 7.79
CA GLY A 65 11.15 -8.77 7.59
C GLY A 65 9.62 -8.63 7.64
N GLY A 66 8.94 -9.12 6.59
CA GLY A 66 7.49 -9.39 6.57
C GLY A 66 6.59 -8.35 5.87
N TRP A 67 7.06 -7.11 5.65
CA TRP A 67 6.23 -6.06 5.03
C TRP A 67 6.33 -6.01 3.50
N GLU A 68 7.44 -6.53 2.96
CA GLU A 68 7.68 -6.64 1.52
C GLU A 68 6.52 -7.38 0.83
N ASP A 69 6.19 -8.57 1.34
CA ASP A 69 5.11 -9.40 0.80
C ASP A 69 3.75 -8.70 0.84
N ARG A 70 3.56 -7.79 1.79
CA ARG A 70 2.28 -7.09 1.97
C ARG A 70 2.08 -6.01 0.93
N LEU A 71 3.06 -5.13 0.72
CA LEU A 71 2.98 -4.11 -0.32
C LEU A 71 3.04 -4.71 -1.73
N ILE A 72 3.84 -5.77 -1.93
CA ILE A 72 3.85 -6.55 -3.17
C ILE A 72 2.47 -7.17 -3.42
N GLY A 73 1.85 -7.76 -2.39
CA GLY A 73 0.52 -8.35 -2.48
C GLY A 73 -0.56 -7.36 -2.89
N VAL A 74 -0.48 -6.11 -2.43
CA VAL A 74 -1.46 -5.05 -2.78
C VAL A 74 -1.19 -4.45 -4.17
N PHE A 75 0.08 -4.20 -4.52
CA PHE A 75 0.42 -3.30 -5.62
C PHE A 75 1.15 -3.94 -6.80
N SER A 76 1.59 -5.19 -6.71
CA SER A 76 2.39 -5.83 -7.78
C SER A 76 1.68 -5.93 -9.13
N ARG A 77 0.34 -6.06 -9.13
CA ARG A 77 -0.46 -6.07 -10.36
C ARG A 77 -0.68 -4.69 -10.94
N THR A 78 -0.89 -3.68 -10.08
CA THR A 78 -1.33 -2.35 -10.49
C THR A 78 -0.17 -1.40 -10.77
N VAL A 79 0.88 -1.46 -9.96
CA VAL A 79 2.10 -0.63 -10.08
C VAL A 79 3.24 -1.43 -10.74
N GLY A 80 3.14 -2.76 -10.77
CA GLY A 80 4.13 -3.67 -11.36
C GLY A 80 4.96 -4.39 -10.30
N LYS A 81 5.66 -5.46 -10.68
CA LYS A 81 6.36 -6.37 -9.75
C LYS A 81 7.42 -5.69 -8.88
N ASN A 82 7.97 -4.58 -9.35
CA ASN A 82 8.97 -3.77 -8.62
C ASN A 82 8.36 -2.49 -8.01
N LEU A 83 7.02 -2.37 -7.98
CA LEU A 83 6.30 -1.22 -7.42
C LEU A 83 6.79 0.14 -7.96
N GLY A 84 7.06 0.21 -9.27
CA GLY A 84 7.51 1.44 -9.95
C GLY A 84 9.03 1.65 -9.99
N ARG A 85 9.82 0.69 -9.49
CA ARG A 85 11.29 0.70 -9.54
C ARG A 85 11.87 0.02 -10.77
#